data_AF-A0A349H2F0-F1
#
_entry.id   AF-A0A349H2F0-F1
#
_cell.length_a   1.000
_cell.length_b   1.000
_cell.length_c   1.000
_cell.angle_alpha   90.00
_cell.angle_beta   90.00
_cell.angle_gamma   90.00
#
_symmetry.space_group_name_H-M   'P 1'
#
loop_
_entity.id
_entity.type
_entity.pdbx_description
1 polymer ?
#
loop_
_entity_poly.entity_id
_entity_poly.type
_entity_poly.pdbx_seq_one_letter_code
_entity_poly.pdbx_strand_id
1 'polypeptide(L)'
;MDLRTNYLGLELKHPFMPGASPMVDSLDKVKRLEDAGASAIVMHSLFEEQIQLEESAVQQHVVSHEESFAEAASYLPEADDYLFGPEQYLEQVVQIKQTVQVPVIASLNGTTPRGWVQ
;
A
#
# COMPACT_ATOMS: atom_id res chain seq x y z
N MET A 1 -12.30 32.43 -9.00
CA MET A 1 -11.78 32.34 -7.62
C MET A 1 -10.59 31.38 -7.65
N ASP A 2 -9.47 31.74 -7.03
CA ASP A 2 -8.29 30.86 -6.93
C ASP A 2 -8.42 30.02 -5.66
N LEU A 3 -8.32 28.70 -5.79
CA LEU A 3 -8.44 27.75 -4.68
C LEU A 3 -7.12 27.04 -4.36
N ARG A 4 -6.02 27.42 -5.01
CA ARG A 4 -4.71 26.77 -4.80
C ARG A 4 -4.30 26.82 -3.33
N THR A 5 -3.78 25.70 -2.83
CA THR A 5 -3.40 25.53 -1.42
C THR A 5 -2.02 24.88 -1.33
N ASN A 6 -1.22 25.34 -0.36
CA ASN A 6 -0.03 24.62 0.06
C ASN A 6 -0.38 23.75 1.27
N TYR A 7 -0.21 22.43 1.14
CA TYR A 7 -0.49 21.46 2.19
C TYR A 7 0.77 20.64 2.48
N LEU A 8 1.36 20.81 3.67
CA LEU A 8 2.58 20.11 4.09
C LEU A 8 3.76 20.24 3.09
N GLY A 9 3.85 21.37 2.38
CA GLY A 9 4.88 21.60 1.36
C GLY A 9 4.49 21.14 -0.06
N LEU A 10 3.30 20.56 -0.23
CA LEU A 10 2.74 20.17 -1.53
C LEU A 10 1.87 21.31 -2.08
N GLU A 11 2.17 21.74 -3.31
CA GLU A 11 1.29 22.66 -4.05
C GLU A 11 0.13 21.90 -4.68
N LEU A 12 -1.10 22.18 -4.22
CA LEU A 12 -2.33 21.57 -4.68
C LEU A 12 -3.15 22.56 -5.50
N LYS A 13 -3.78 22.06 -6.58
CA LYS A 13 -4.71 22.86 -7.41
C LYS A 13 -5.89 23.41 -6.60
N HIS A 14 -6.34 22.66 -5.59
CA HIS A 14 -7.39 23.02 -4.63
C HIS A 14 -7.37 22.11 -3.39
N PRO A 15 -8.08 22.44 -2.29
CA PRO A 15 -8.04 21.66 -1.05
C PRO A 15 -8.80 20.33 -1.08
N PHE A 16 -9.52 20.00 -2.16
CA PHE A 16 -10.32 18.77 -2.25
C PHE A 16 -9.54 17.60 -2.84
N MET A 17 -9.44 16.51 -2.07
CA MET A 17 -8.85 15.24 -2.51
C MET A 17 -9.67 14.06 -1.94
N PRO A 18 -9.69 12.89 -2.60
CA PRO A 18 -10.28 11.68 -2.06
C PRO A 18 -9.54 11.23 -0.79
N GLY A 19 -10.28 10.73 0.20
CA GLY A 19 -9.67 10.10 1.39
C GLY A 19 -9.11 8.71 1.09
N ALA A 20 -8.34 8.18 2.05
CA ALA A 20 -7.80 6.82 2.00
C ALA A 20 -8.93 5.81 1.73
N SER A 21 -8.87 5.13 0.58
CA SER A 21 -9.93 4.24 0.12
C SER A 21 -9.42 3.20 -0.90
N PRO A 22 -10.16 2.11 -1.15
CA PRO A 22 -9.82 1.09 -2.16
C PRO A 22 -9.84 1.58 -3.63
N MET A 23 -9.95 2.89 -3.86
CA MET A 23 -9.94 3.45 -5.21
C MET A 23 -8.57 3.33 -5.87
N VAL A 24 -7.51 3.24 -5.09
CA VAL A 24 -6.12 3.12 -5.58
C VAL A 24 -5.76 1.73 -6.08
N ASP A 25 -6.58 0.71 -5.79
CA ASP A 25 -6.35 -0.68 -6.19
C ASP A 25 -6.56 -0.92 -7.69
N SER A 26 -7.05 0.10 -8.41
CA SER A 26 -7.19 0.08 -9.86
C SER A 26 -6.61 1.35 -10.46
N LEU A 27 -5.58 1.19 -11.30
CA LEU A 27 -4.99 2.31 -12.04
C LEU A 27 -6.01 3.06 -12.92
N ASP A 28 -7.04 2.38 -13.41
CA ASP A 28 -8.13 3.02 -14.15
C ASP A 28 -8.92 3.99 -13.25
N LYS A 29 -9.31 3.54 -12.05
CA LYS A 29 -10.01 4.40 -11.08
C LYS A 29 -9.14 5.59 -10.65
N VAL A 30 -7.84 5.37 -10.44
CA VAL A 30 -6.87 6.43 -10.10
C VAL A 30 -6.83 7.50 -11.19
N LYS A 31 -6.70 7.12 -12.46
CA LYS A 31 -6.74 8.06 -13.59
C LYS A 31 -8.05 8.84 -13.62
N ARG A 32 -9.18 8.14 -13.43
CA ARG A 32 -10.50 8.77 -13.39
C ARG A 32 -10.66 9.75 -12.24
N LEU A 33 -10.00 9.53 -11.10
CA LEU A 33 -9.97 10.49 -9.99
C LEU A 33 -9.19 11.75 -10.37
N GLU A 34 -8.02 11.60 -11.02
CA GLU A 34 -7.25 12.75 -11.52
C GLU A 34 -8.04 13.52 -12.60
N ASP A 35 -8.65 12.81 -13.55
CA ASP A 35 -9.48 13.40 -14.61
C ASP A 35 -10.71 14.14 -14.04
N ALA A 36 -11.29 13.62 -12.94
CA ALA A 36 -12.36 14.28 -12.19
C ALA A 36 -11.88 15.49 -11.37
N GLY A 37 -10.57 15.74 -11.35
CA GLY A 37 -9.96 16.90 -10.71
C GLY A 37 -9.47 16.65 -9.29
N ALA A 38 -9.26 15.42 -8.83
CA ALA A 38 -8.63 15.18 -7.53
C ALA A 38 -7.29 15.96 -7.43
N SER A 39 -7.07 16.71 -6.34
CA SER A 39 -5.83 17.49 -6.21
C SER A 39 -4.62 16.69 -5.72
N ALA A 40 -4.88 15.52 -5.13
CA ALA A 40 -3.92 14.52 -4.72
C ALA A 40 -4.61 13.14 -4.69
N ILE A 41 -3.82 12.08 -4.68
CA ILE A 41 -4.27 10.70 -4.45
C ILE A 41 -3.82 10.27 -3.05
N VAL A 42 -4.75 9.80 -2.23
CA VAL A 42 -4.44 9.22 -0.91
C VAL A 42 -4.57 7.70 -1.03
N MET A 43 -3.50 7.00 -0.69
CA MET A 43 -3.44 5.54 -0.71
C MET A 43 -4.41 4.92 0.30
N HIS A 44 -4.74 3.64 0.11
CA HIS A 44 -5.35 2.84 1.18
C HIS A 44 -4.40 2.76 2.38
N SER A 45 -4.95 2.47 3.56
CA SER A 45 -4.17 2.40 4.79
C SER A 45 -3.43 1.07 4.90
N LEU A 46 -2.10 1.12 5.02
CA LEU A 46 -1.27 -0.02 5.40
C LEU A 46 -1.23 -0.12 6.93
N PHE A 47 -1.68 -1.23 7.50
CA PHE A 47 -1.73 -1.45 8.94
C PHE A 47 -0.62 -2.37 9.42
N GLU A 48 0.06 -2.01 10.51
CA GLU A 48 1.11 -2.81 11.12
C GLU A 48 0.62 -4.23 11.47
N GLU A 49 -0.61 -4.36 11.95
CA GLU A 49 -1.19 -5.66 12.31
C GLU A 49 -1.29 -6.60 11.10
N GLN A 50 -1.56 -6.08 9.91
CA GLN A 50 -1.62 -6.88 8.69
C GLN A 50 -0.23 -7.43 8.34
N ILE A 51 0.80 -6.58 8.43
CA ILE A 51 2.19 -6.97 8.19
C ILE A 51 2.63 -8.05 9.20
N GLN A 52 2.35 -7.84 10.50
CA GLN A 52 2.72 -8.80 11.54
C GLN A 52 2.00 -10.15 11.38
N LEU A 53 0.72 -10.13 10.98
CA LEU A 53 -0.04 -11.35 10.71
C LEU A 53 0.57 -12.12 9.53
N GLU A 54 0.90 -11.44 8.44
CA GLU A 54 1.57 -12.06 7.27
C GLU A 54 2.93 -12.66 7.65
N GLU A 55 3.79 -11.91 8.36
CA GLU A 55 5.08 -12.41 8.86
C GLU A 55 4.91 -13.66 9.72
N SER A 56 3.92 -13.67 10.62
CA SER A 56 3.64 -14.80 11.52
C SER A 56 3.13 -16.04 10.77
N ALA A 57 2.30 -15.85 9.73
CA ALA A 57 1.80 -16.94 8.91
C ALA A 57 2.92 -17.60 8.11
N VAL A 58 3.82 -16.80 7.52
CA VAL A 58 5.01 -17.32 6.81
C VAL A 58 5.89 -18.12 7.78
N GLN A 59 6.16 -17.61 8.98
CA GLN A 59 6.97 -18.32 9.98
C GLN A 59 6.32 -19.63 10.44
N GLN A 60 5.02 -19.65 10.72
CA GLN A 60 4.31 -20.87 11.11
C GLN A 60 4.34 -21.94 10.01
N HIS A 61 4.27 -21.52 8.74
CA HIS A 61 4.41 -22.45 7.62
C HIS A 61 5.82 -23.00 7.49
N VAL A 62 6.86 -22.19 7.64
CA VAL A 62 8.25 -22.68 7.63
C VAL A 62 8.49 -23.68 8.77
N VAL A 63 8.12 -23.32 10.00
CA VAL A 63 8.38 -24.14 11.19
C VAL A 63 7.58 -25.45 11.19
N SER A 64 6.34 -25.45 10.69
CA SER A 64 5.54 -26.69 10.60
C SER A 64 6.07 -27.70 9.58
N HIS A 65 6.90 -27.25 8.63
CA HIS A 65 7.47 -28.10 7.58
C HIS A 65 8.91 -28.56 7.90
N GLU A 66 9.63 -27.92 8.83
CA GLU A 66 10.96 -28.35 9.29
C GLU A 66 10.94 -29.73 9.99
N GLU A 67 9.82 -30.09 10.64
CA GLU A 67 9.66 -31.35 11.38
C GLU A 67 8.93 -32.44 10.58
N SER A 68 8.61 -32.21 9.30
CA SER A 68 7.65 -33.07 8.59
C SER A 68 8.28 -34.27 7.86
N PHE A 69 9.17 -34.16 6.86
CA PHE A 69 9.74 -35.36 6.18
C PHE A 69 11.06 -35.08 5.42
N ALA A 70 11.95 -36.09 5.35
CA ALA A 70 13.29 -36.02 4.73
C ALA A 70 13.33 -36.05 3.17
N GLU A 71 12.19 -36.15 2.49
CA GLU A 71 12.12 -36.41 1.03
C GLU A 71 11.20 -35.45 0.26
N ALA A 72 10.67 -34.38 0.87
CA ALA A 72 9.74 -33.48 0.20
C ALA A 72 10.47 -32.51 -0.77
N ALA A 73 10.32 -32.74 -2.08
CA ALA A 73 11.05 -32.05 -3.15
C ALA A 73 10.40 -30.74 -3.68
N SER A 74 9.49 -30.10 -2.95
CA SER A 74 8.99 -28.76 -3.33
C SER A 74 8.39 -28.02 -2.15
N TYR A 75 8.89 -26.80 -1.90
CA TYR A 75 8.77 -26.08 -0.62
C TYR A 75 7.99 -24.75 -0.68
N LEU A 76 7.33 -24.41 -1.79
CA LEU A 76 6.62 -23.13 -1.90
C LEU A 76 5.16 -23.32 -2.34
N PRO A 77 4.17 -22.83 -1.57
CA PRO A 77 2.83 -22.60 -2.10
C PRO A 77 2.84 -21.44 -3.11
N GLU A 78 1.85 -21.40 -4.01
CA GLU A 78 1.62 -20.27 -4.91
C GLU A 78 1.27 -19.02 -4.08
N ALA A 79 2.02 -17.94 -4.27
CA ALA A 79 2.01 -16.70 -3.49
C ALA A 79 0.75 -15.83 -3.66
N ASP A 80 -0.32 -16.38 -4.25
CA ASP A 80 -1.45 -15.59 -4.73
C ASP A 80 -2.42 -15.13 -3.63
N ASP A 81 -2.28 -15.62 -2.38
CA ASP A 81 -3.10 -15.21 -1.23
C ASP A 81 -2.42 -14.17 -0.30
N TYR A 82 -1.20 -13.71 -0.60
CA TYR A 82 -0.42 -12.77 0.24
C TYR A 82 -0.15 -11.45 -0.48
N LEU A 83 -1.17 -10.59 -0.54
CA LEU A 83 -1.21 -9.45 -1.49
C LEU A 83 -0.93 -8.06 -0.90
N PHE A 84 -0.53 -7.90 0.38
CA PHE A 84 -0.42 -6.55 0.97
C PHE A 84 0.78 -6.32 1.91
N GLY A 85 1.96 -6.80 1.52
CA GLY A 85 3.23 -6.43 2.15
C GLY A 85 3.66 -4.99 1.87
N PRO A 86 4.58 -4.43 2.67
CA PRO A 86 5.10 -3.07 2.48
C PRO A 86 5.78 -2.86 1.11
N GLU A 87 6.39 -3.90 0.53
CA GLU A 87 7.01 -3.85 -0.79
C GLU A 87 5.98 -3.64 -1.90
N GLN A 88 4.89 -4.40 -1.90
CA GLN A 88 3.81 -4.28 -2.88
C GLN A 88 3.12 -2.92 -2.75
N TYR A 89 2.94 -2.44 -1.52
CA TYR A 89 2.43 -1.09 -1.27
C TYR A 89 3.31 -0.01 -1.90
N LEU A 90 4.63 -0.13 -1.73
CA LEU A 90 5.60 0.79 -2.33
C LEU A 90 5.60 0.71 -3.87
N GLU A 91 5.54 -0.50 -4.42
CA GLU A 91 5.41 -0.71 -5.87
C GLU A 91 4.13 -0.05 -6.43
N GLN A 92 3.01 -0.18 -5.73
CA GLN A 92 1.75 0.46 -6.09
C GLN A 92 1.88 1.99 -6.05
N VAL A 93 2.54 2.56 -5.03
CA VAL A 93 2.83 4.00 -4.97
C VAL A 93 3.66 4.45 -6.17
N VAL A 94 4.70 3.70 -6.54
CA VAL A 94 5.54 3.99 -7.71
C VAL A 94 4.73 3.96 -9.00
N GLN A 95 3.92 2.92 -9.21
CA GLN A 95 3.09 2.77 -10.40
C GLN A 95 2.05 3.91 -10.52
N ILE A 96 1.38 4.24 -9.42
CA ILE A 96 0.43 5.35 -9.37
C ILE A 96 1.16 6.66 -9.67
N LYS A 97 2.32 6.89 -9.05
CA LYS A 97 3.07 8.15 -9.25
C LYS A 97 3.57 8.32 -10.68
N GLN A 98 3.89 7.23 -11.37
CA GLN A 98 4.22 7.25 -12.81
C GLN A 98 3.00 7.51 -13.70
N THR A 99 1.81 7.23 -13.19
CA THR A 99 0.56 7.31 -13.93
C THR A 99 -0.11 8.68 -13.83
N VAL A 100 -0.03 9.33 -12.67
CA VAL A 100 -0.69 10.62 -12.39
C VAL A 100 0.30 11.76 -12.15
N GLN A 101 -0.12 12.98 -12.45
CA GLN A 101 0.70 14.18 -12.22
C GLN A 101 0.53 14.73 -10.81
N VAL A 102 -0.62 14.49 -10.18
CA VAL A 102 -0.90 14.96 -8.82
C VAL A 102 -0.01 14.28 -7.76
N PRO A 103 0.15 14.87 -6.57
CA PRO A 103 0.85 14.22 -5.46
C PRO A 103 0.14 12.92 -5.04
N VAL A 104 0.93 11.97 -4.55
CA VAL A 104 0.47 10.68 -4.02
C VAL A 104 0.90 10.61 -2.56
N ILE A 105 -0.05 10.37 -1.66
CA ILE A 105 0.15 10.40 -0.21
C ILE A 105 -0.09 9.00 0.34
N ALA A 106 0.94 8.40 0.92
CA ALA A 106 0.83 7.13 1.64
C ALA A 106 0.00 7.31 2.92
N SER A 107 -0.84 6.32 3.22
CA SER A 107 -1.61 6.23 4.46
C SER A 107 -1.10 5.04 5.24
N LEU A 108 -0.43 5.30 6.37
CA LEU A 108 0.19 4.27 7.21
C LEU A 108 -0.44 4.31 8.60
N ASN A 109 -0.64 3.14 9.21
CA ASN A 109 -1.14 2.97 10.56
C ASN A 109 -0.21 2.04 11.34
N GLY A 110 0.74 2.64 12.06
CA GLY A 110 1.59 1.93 13.02
C GLY A 110 1.02 2.03 14.44
N THR A 111 1.05 0.92 15.18
CA THR A 111 0.67 0.86 16.59
C THR A 111 1.87 0.72 17.52
N THR A 112 3.06 0.40 16.99
CA THR A 112 4.32 0.33 17.75
C THR A 112 5.38 1.29 17.18
N PRO A 113 6.38 1.71 17.98
CA PRO A 113 7.51 2.49 17.48
C PRO A 113 8.27 1.81 16.33
N ARG A 114 8.32 0.47 16.32
CA ARG A 114 8.97 -0.29 15.25
C ARG A 114 8.20 -0.17 13.93
N GLY A 115 6.89 -0.34 13.98
CA GLY A 115 6.02 -0.26 12.79
C GLY A 115 6.04 1.12 12.10
N TRP A 116 6.42 2.19 12.81
CA TRP A 116 6.58 3.53 12.22
C TRP A 116 7.96 3.79 11.59
N VAL A 117 8.99 3.00 11.92
CA VAL A 117 10.39 3.27 11.56
C VAL A 117 10.90 2.34 10.46
N GLN A 118 10.32 1.15 10.32
CA GLN A 118 10.71 0.15 9.32
C GLN A 118 10.14 0.45 7.93
#